data_AF-A0A6A5GZY6-F1
#
_entry.id   AF-A0A6A5GZY6-F1
#
_cell.length_a   1.000
_cell.length_b   1.000
_cell.length_c   1.000
_cell.angle_alpha   90.00
_cell.angle_beta   90.00
_cell.angle_gamma   90.00
#
_symmetry.space_group_name_H-M   'P 1'
#
loop_
_entity.id
_entity.type
_entity.pdbx_description
1 polymer ?
#
loop_
_entity_poly.entity_id
_entity_poly.type
_entity_poly.pdbx_seq_one_letter_code
_entity_poly.pdbx_strand_id
1 'polypeptide(L)'
;MVDSPRSFSLFKLPDKALKHVARCLDHVEILCLSIVTKRTKQLIKSLNIPNGRFTLEICDDVNIVVPVLRPLQVRWNYDDIDSLSIHTTLGEDFRDVRPRKLTKEGFHLGDWIRHLLTIFNHEEVKRMVL
;
A
#
# COMPACT_ATOMS: atom_id res chain seq x y z
N MET A 1 29.44 -20.83 19.65
CA MET A 1 28.10 -20.81 19.02
C MET A 1 27.34 -19.66 19.64
N VAL A 2 27.09 -18.59 18.90
CA VAL A 2 26.27 -17.47 19.38
C VAL A 2 24.81 -17.94 19.30
N ASP A 3 24.13 -17.96 20.45
CA ASP A 3 22.71 -18.26 20.54
C ASP A 3 21.97 -17.22 19.69
N SER A 4 21.46 -17.62 18.53
CA SER A 4 20.66 -16.74 17.69
C SER A 4 19.38 -16.40 18.46
N PRO A 5 18.99 -15.12 18.62
CA PRO A 5 17.83 -14.77 19.42
C PRO A 5 16.61 -15.51 18.88
N ARG A 6 15.86 -16.15 19.78
CA ARG A 6 14.64 -16.89 19.41
C ARG A 6 13.71 -15.93 18.67
N SER A 7 13.53 -16.17 17.36
CA SER A 7 12.66 -15.34 16.53
C SER A 7 11.22 -15.47 16.99
N PHE A 8 10.59 -14.35 17.35
CA PHE A 8 9.16 -14.32 17.63
C PHE A 8 8.37 -14.11 16.33
N SER A 9 7.39 -14.97 16.06
CA SER A 9 6.56 -14.84 14.86
C SER A 9 5.43 -13.84 15.10
N LEU A 10 5.44 -12.72 14.38
CA LEU A 10 4.38 -11.70 14.42
C LEU A 10 2.99 -12.33 14.22
N PHE A 11 2.87 -13.30 13.34
CA PHE A 11 1.60 -13.97 13.01
C PHE A 11 1.11 -14.99 14.04
N LYS A 12 1.89 -15.25 15.09
CA LYS A 12 1.46 -16.02 16.27
C LYS A 12 0.85 -15.15 17.36
N LEU A 13 0.83 -13.82 17.20
CA LEU A 13 0.13 -12.93 18.12
C LEU A 13 -1.39 -13.17 18.09
N PRO A 14 -2.07 -13.02 19.24
CA PRO A 14 -3.52 -12.89 19.27
C PRO A 14 -4.00 -11.76 18.36
N ASP A 15 -5.18 -11.90 17.76
CA ASP A 15 -5.69 -10.96 16.75
C ASP A 15 -5.72 -9.50 17.23
N LYS A 16 -6.05 -9.26 18.50
CA LYS A 16 -6.05 -7.90 19.08
C LYS A 16 -4.64 -7.29 19.07
N ALA A 17 -3.63 -8.06 19.47
CA ALA A 17 -2.24 -7.61 19.48
C ALA A 17 -1.71 -7.44 18.05
N LEU A 18 -2.02 -8.37 17.16
CA LEU A 18 -1.64 -8.28 15.75
C LEU A 18 -2.23 -7.02 15.07
N LYS A 19 -3.52 -6.74 15.32
CA LYS A 19 -4.17 -5.49 14.85
C LYS A 19 -3.54 -4.25 15.47
N HIS A 20 -3.12 -4.31 16.73
CA HIS A 20 -2.45 -3.18 17.38
C HIS A 20 -1.10 -2.89 16.70
N VAL A 21 -0.26 -3.91 16.50
CA VAL A 21 1.01 -3.75 15.78
C VAL A 21 0.78 -3.22 14.36
N ALA A 22 -0.21 -3.75 13.64
CA ALA A 22 -0.50 -3.30 12.29
C ALA A 22 -0.99 -1.84 12.21
N ARG A 23 -1.55 -1.27 13.28
CA ARG A 23 -1.90 0.16 13.36
C ARG A 23 -0.71 1.07 13.64
N CYS A 24 0.39 0.53 14.13
CA CYS A 24 1.64 1.27 14.36
C CYS A 24 2.50 1.38 13.11
N LEU A 25 2.18 0.61 12.05
CA LEU A 25 2.90 0.64 10.79
C LEU A 25 2.61 1.94 10.02
N ASP A 26 3.62 2.44 9.32
CA ASP A 26 3.43 3.54 8.39
C ASP A 26 2.65 3.11 7.13
N HIS A 27 2.25 4.08 6.31
CA HIS A 27 1.46 3.81 5.12
C HIS A 27 2.16 2.92 4.07
N VAL A 28 3.49 3.01 3.94
CA VAL A 28 4.27 2.14 3.04
C VAL A 28 4.35 0.74 3.61
N GLU A 29 4.62 0.61 4.90
CA GLU A 29 4.63 -0.67 5.61
C GLU A 29 3.27 -1.37 5.56
N ILE A 30 2.17 -0.61 5.68
CA ILE A 30 0.80 -1.12 5.50
C ILE A 30 0.61 -1.70 4.09
N LEU A 31 1.05 -0.97 3.05
CA LEU A 31 0.96 -1.44 1.66
C LEU A 31 1.80 -2.70 1.44
N CYS A 32 3.05 -2.69 1.87
CA CYS A 32 3.96 -3.85 1.80
C CYS A 32 3.39 -5.07 2.53
N LEU A 33 2.89 -4.89 3.75
CA LEU A 33 2.31 -6.00 4.51
C LEU A 33 1.05 -6.54 3.83
N SER A 34 0.22 -5.66 3.26
CA SER A 34 -1.04 -6.05 2.63
C SER A 34 -0.88 -7.00 1.44
N ILE A 35 0.27 -6.98 0.76
CA ILE A 35 0.52 -7.77 -0.45
C ILE A 35 1.15 -9.16 -0.18
N VAL A 36 1.61 -9.43 1.04
CA VAL A 36 2.34 -10.67 1.38
C VAL A 36 1.46 -11.92 1.28
N THR A 37 0.29 -11.94 1.93
CA THR A 37 -0.63 -13.09 1.94
C THR A 37 -2.09 -12.65 2.00
N LYS A 38 -3.03 -13.58 1.76
CA LYS A 38 -4.46 -13.34 2.01
C LYS A 38 -4.73 -12.94 3.46
N ARG A 39 -4.02 -13.53 4.43
CA ARG A 39 -4.17 -13.22 5.87
C ARG A 39 -3.76 -11.78 6.16
N THR A 40 -2.63 -11.32 5.63
CA THR A 40 -2.18 -9.93 5.84
C THR A 40 -3.07 -8.92 5.12
N LYS A 41 -3.56 -9.25 3.91
CA LYS A 41 -4.58 -8.44 3.22
C LYS A 41 -5.83 -8.24 4.07
N GLN A 42 -6.36 -9.32 4.66
CA GLN A 42 -7.55 -9.25 5.52
C GLN A 42 -7.26 -8.54 6.84
N LEU A 43 -6.07 -8.70 7.41
CA LEU A 43 -5.64 -7.94 8.58
C LEU A 43 -5.71 -6.45 8.32
N ILE A 44 -5.07 -5.96 7.25
CA ILE A 44 -5.08 -4.53 6.88
C ILE A 44 -6.50 -4.05 6.62
N LYS A 45 -7.30 -4.79 5.83
CA LYS A 45 -8.71 -4.46 5.59
C LYS A 45 -9.49 -4.27 6.90
N SER A 46 -9.27 -5.16 7.88
CA SER A 46 -9.96 -5.14 9.18
C SER A 46 -9.57 -3.98 10.10
N LEU A 47 -8.51 -3.23 9.77
CA LEU A 47 -8.14 -2.03 10.51
C LEU A 47 -9.16 -0.91 10.31
N ASN A 48 -9.96 -0.99 9.23
CA ASN A 48 -10.96 0.00 8.84
C ASN A 48 -10.37 1.42 8.84
N ILE A 49 -9.24 1.58 8.16
CA ILE A 49 -8.51 2.84 8.09
C ILE A 49 -9.43 3.90 7.47
N PRO A 50 -9.82 4.95 8.22
CA PRO A 50 -10.79 5.93 7.74
C PRO A 50 -10.21 6.81 6.63
N ASN A 51 -11.08 7.42 5.83
CA ASN A 51 -10.78 8.55 4.93
C ASN A 51 -9.95 8.27 3.66
N GLY A 52 -10.01 7.06 3.10
CA GLY A 52 -9.69 6.89 1.68
C GLY A 52 -10.75 7.58 0.82
N ARG A 53 -10.38 8.59 0.04
CA ARG A 53 -11.02 8.78 -1.27
C ARG A 53 -10.07 8.13 -2.28
N PHE A 54 -10.59 7.61 -3.39
CA PHE A 54 -9.77 7.03 -4.43
C PHE A 54 -10.00 7.83 -5.69
N THR A 55 -8.97 8.55 -6.13
CA THR A 55 -8.95 9.25 -7.41
C THR A 55 -7.91 8.58 -8.30
N LEU A 56 -8.28 8.31 -9.55
CA LEU A 56 -7.39 7.85 -10.59
C LEU A 56 -7.18 9.00 -11.59
N GLU A 57 -5.94 9.34 -11.86
CA GLU A 57 -5.56 10.35 -12.86
C GLU A 57 -4.64 9.68 -13.88
N ILE A 58 -4.99 9.76 -15.17
CA ILE A 58 -4.25 9.10 -16.25
C ILE A 58 -3.57 10.20 -17.08
N CYS A 59 -2.24 10.17 -17.17
CA CYS A 59 -1.41 11.07 -17.99
C CYS A 59 -0.35 10.22 -18.72
N ASP A 60 0.91 10.67 -18.76
CA ASP A 60 2.05 9.83 -19.18
C ASP A 60 2.21 8.58 -18.29
N ASP A 61 1.85 8.72 -17.01
CA ASP A 61 1.70 7.65 -16.02
C ASP A 61 0.26 7.60 -15.48
N VAL A 62 -0.10 6.51 -14.82
CA VAL A 62 -1.33 6.40 -14.04
C VAL A 62 -1.05 6.77 -12.58
N ASN A 63 -1.51 7.94 -12.16
CA ASN A 63 -1.47 8.39 -10.78
C ASN A 63 -2.68 7.87 -10.00
N ILE A 64 -2.41 7.21 -8.87
CA ILE A 64 -3.42 6.71 -7.94
C ILE A 64 -3.35 7.56 -6.67
N VAL A 65 -4.35 8.41 -6.47
CA VAL A 65 -4.41 9.31 -5.32
C VAL A 65 -5.32 8.70 -4.26
N VAL A 66 -4.72 8.44 -3.11
CA VAL A 66 -5.39 7.95 -1.91
C VAL A 66 -5.11 8.94 -0.79
N PRO A 67 -6.04 9.85 -0.42
CA PRO A 67 -5.76 10.91 0.55
C PRO A 67 -5.26 10.42 1.91
N VAL A 68 -5.66 9.22 2.34
CA VAL A 68 -5.16 8.64 3.59
C VAL A 68 -3.69 8.23 3.51
N LEU A 69 -3.12 8.11 2.30
CA LEU A 69 -1.69 7.87 2.12
C LEU A 69 -0.86 9.15 2.11
N ARG A 70 -1.46 10.36 2.12
CA ARG A 70 -0.68 11.61 2.02
C ARG A 70 0.35 11.71 3.17
N PRO A 71 1.60 12.13 2.88
CA PRO A 71 2.08 12.74 1.63
C PRO A 71 2.55 11.75 0.53
N LEU A 72 2.23 10.46 0.62
CA LEU A 72 2.59 9.50 -0.42
C LEU A 72 1.72 9.65 -1.68
N GLN A 73 2.36 9.52 -2.83
CA GLN A 73 1.74 9.40 -4.15
C GLN A 73 2.06 8.01 -4.72
N VAL A 74 1.04 7.34 -5.22
CA VAL A 74 1.16 6.02 -5.86
C VAL A 74 1.06 6.22 -7.36
N ARG A 75 1.98 5.62 -8.13
CA ARG A 75 2.01 5.68 -9.59
C ARG A 75 2.20 4.31 -10.19
N TRP A 76 1.63 4.11 -11.37
CA TRP A 76 1.83 2.94 -12.21
C TRP A 76 2.19 3.43 -13.62
N ASN A 77 3.18 2.81 -14.25
CA ASN A 77 3.73 3.24 -15.53
C ASN A 77 3.62 2.10 -16.56
N TYR A 78 3.28 2.45 -17.80
CA TYR A 78 3.21 1.54 -18.94
C TYR A 78 4.53 0.81 -19.27
N ASP A 79 5.68 1.44 -19.00
CA ASP A 79 7.01 0.86 -19.21
C ASP A 79 7.43 -0.12 -18.10
N ASP A 80 6.75 -0.09 -16.95
CA ASP A 80 7.01 -0.95 -15.79
C ASP A 80 5.70 -1.51 -15.23
N ILE A 81 5.03 -2.33 -16.05
CA ILE A 81 3.68 -2.83 -15.78
C ILE A 81 3.57 -3.70 -14.52
N ASP A 82 4.68 -4.29 -14.08
CA ASP A 82 4.76 -5.23 -12.96
C ASP A 82 4.90 -4.52 -11.60
N SER A 83 5.16 -3.21 -11.59
CA SER A 83 5.49 -2.48 -10.37
C SER A 83 4.55 -1.31 -10.09
N LEU A 84 4.32 -1.10 -8.80
CA LEU A 84 3.65 0.08 -8.26
C LEU A 84 4.71 0.97 -7.60
N SER A 85 4.88 2.18 -8.12
CA SER A 85 5.84 3.15 -7.58
C SER A 85 5.19 3.98 -6.49
N ILE A 86 5.82 4.04 -5.31
CA ILE A 86 5.42 4.89 -4.19
C ILE A 86 6.44 6.01 -4.05
N HIS A 87 5.96 7.24 -4.21
CA HIS A 87 6.72 8.46 -4.06
C HIS A 87 6.30 9.16 -2.77
N THR A 88 7.27 9.64 -1.98
CA THR A 88 7.03 10.48 -0.81
C THR A 88 7.14 11.94 -1.24
N THR A 89 6.05 12.71 -1.16
CA THR A 89 6.16 14.18 -1.36
C THR A 89 6.72 14.82 -0.08
N LEU A 90 8.04 14.82 0.08
CA LEU A 90 8.69 15.46 1.22
C LEU A 90 8.94 16.95 0.91
N GLY A 91 8.04 17.84 1.34
CA GLY A 91 8.23 19.30 1.30
C GLY A 91 8.22 19.94 -0.10
N GLU A 92 8.52 21.24 -0.14
CA GLU A 92 8.52 22.10 -1.35
C GLU A 92 9.59 21.72 -2.39
N ASP A 93 10.54 20.84 -2.05
CA ASP A 93 11.70 20.52 -2.88
C ASP A 93 11.52 19.31 -3.82
N PHE A 94 10.32 18.69 -3.86
CA PHE A 94 9.85 17.68 -4.84
C PHE A 94 10.81 16.55 -5.25
N ARG A 95 11.91 16.32 -4.52
CA ARG A 95 12.92 15.32 -4.88
C ARG A 95 12.83 14.12 -3.97
N ASP A 96 11.82 13.29 -4.21
CA ASP A 96 11.98 11.87 -3.87
C ASP A 96 12.95 11.25 -4.89
N VAL A 97 14.22 11.14 -4.50
CA VAL A 97 15.30 10.78 -5.43
C VAL A 97 15.15 9.33 -5.92
N ARG A 98 14.42 8.46 -5.18
CA ARG A 98 14.18 7.06 -5.57
C ARG A 98 12.81 6.56 -5.07
N PRO A 99 11.81 6.40 -5.95
CA PRO A 99 10.54 5.80 -5.55
C PRO A 99 10.74 4.37 -5.05
N ARG A 100 9.96 3.99 -4.03
CA ARG A 100 9.89 2.59 -3.59
C ARG A 100 9.00 1.84 -4.56
N LYS A 101 9.53 0.78 -5.19
CA LYS A 101 8.75 -0.10 -6.06
C LYS A 101 8.16 -1.25 -5.25
N LEU A 102 6.85 -1.43 -5.32
CA LEU A 102 6.17 -2.63 -4.85
C LEU A 102 5.89 -3.52 -6.05
N THR A 103 6.30 -4.78 -5.97
CA THR A 103 6.00 -5.79 -6.98
C THR A 103 5.20 -6.92 -6.35
N LYS A 104 4.31 -7.51 -7.14
CA LYS A 104 3.61 -8.73 -6.77
C LYS A 104 3.31 -9.52 -8.02
N GLU A 105 3.74 -10.77 -8.05
CA GLU A 105 3.50 -11.67 -9.18
C GLU A 105 2.01 -11.73 -9.53
N GLY A 106 1.72 -11.54 -10.82
CA GLY A 106 0.36 -11.54 -11.37
C GLY A 106 -0.44 -10.26 -11.10
N PHE A 107 0.12 -9.23 -10.46
CA PHE A 107 -0.56 -7.95 -10.31
C PHE A 107 -0.28 -7.01 -11.49
N HIS A 108 -1.34 -6.65 -12.21
CA HIS A 108 -1.35 -5.56 -13.19
C HIS A 108 -2.10 -4.35 -12.61
N LEU A 109 -2.20 -3.24 -13.36
CA LEU A 109 -2.91 -2.02 -12.91
C LEU A 109 -4.29 -2.32 -12.29
N GLY A 110 -5.11 -3.14 -12.95
CA GLY A 110 -6.45 -3.49 -12.45
C GLY A 110 -6.41 -4.27 -11.12
N ASP A 111 -5.40 -5.12 -10.92
CA ASP A 111 -5.20 -5.84 -9.66
C ASP A 111 -4.73 -4.92 -8.55
N TRP A 112 -3.85 -3.96 -8.85
CA TRP A 112 -3.42 -2.93 -7.92
C TRP A 112 -4.60 -2.08 -7.45
N ILE A 113 -5.42 -1.58 -8.38
CA ILE A 113 -6.63 -0.80 -8.06
C ILE A 113 -7.57 -1.64 -7.19
N ARG A 114 -7.91 -2.87 -7.60
CA ARG A 114 -8.80 -3.76 -6.83
C ARG A 114 -8.24 -4.08 -5.44
N HIS A 115 -6.92 -4.24 -5.32
CA HIS A 115 -6.27 -4.49 -4.05
C HIS A 115 -6.37 -3.30 -3.11
N LEU A 116 -6.05 -2.10 -3.60
CA LEU A 116 -6.16 -0.86 -2.83
C LEU A 116 -7.60 -0.60 -2.38
N LEU A 117 -8.57 -0.72 -3.29
CA LEU A 117 -10.00 -0.63 -2.96
C LEU A 117 -10.37 -1.60 -1.83
N THR A 118 -9.90 -2.86 -1.91
CA THR A 118 -10.18 -3.87 -0.89
C THR A 118 -9.62 -3.49 0.48
N ILE A 119 -8.36 -3.07 0.57
CA ILE A 119 -7.68 -2.86 1.87
C ILE A 119 -8.11 -1.56 2.55
N PHE A 120 -8.63 -0.60 1.78
CA PHE A 120 -9.17 0.66 2.30
C PHE A 120 -10.70 0.66 2.38
N ASN A 121 -11.36 -0.49 2.17
CA ASN A 121 -12.81 -0.66 2.26
C ASN A 121 -13.60 0.29 1.33
N HIS A 122 -13.20 0.34 0.05
CA HIS A 122 -13.94 1.00 -1.02
C HIS A 122 -14.44 0.00 -2.04
N GLU A 123 -15.61 0.30 -2.62
CA GLU A 123 -16.23 -0.53 -3.66
C GLU A 123 -15.72 -0.15 -5.05
N GLU A 124 -15.46 1.14 -5.28
CA GLU A 124 -15.07 1.66 -6.59
C GLU A 124 -14.16 2.89 -6.49
N VAL A 125 -13.56 3.24 -7.63
CA VAL A 125 -12.85 4.49 -7.82
C VAL A 125 -13.86 5.63 -7.88
N LYS A 126 -13.72 6.65 -7.03
CA LYS A 126 -14.72 7.73 -6.90
C LYS A 126 -14.63 8.79 -8.00
N ARG A 127 -13.45 8.94 -8.61
CA ARG A 127 -13.20 9.92 -9.66
C ARG A 127 -12.11 9.40 -10.59
N MET A 128 -12.36 9.53 -11.89
CA MET A 128 -11.38 9.30 -12.94
C MET A 128 -11.16 10.61 -13.69
N VAL A 129 -9.90 10.98 -13.89
CA VAL A 129 -9.48 12.12 -14.70
C VAL A 129 -8.62 11.57 -15.83
N LEU A 130 -8.97 11.95 -17.07
CA LEU A 130 -8.31 11.56 -18.31
C LEU A 130 -7.57 12.76 -18.90
#